data_AF-A0A2T4JHJ8-F1
#
_entry.id   AF-A0A2T4JHJ8-F1
#
_cell.length_a   1.000
_cell.length_b   1.000
_cell.length_c   1.000
_cell.angle_alpha   90.00
_cell.angle_beta   90.00
_cell.angle_gamma   90.00
#
_symmetry.space_group_name_H-M   'P 1'
#
loop_
_entity.id
_entity.type
_entity.pdbx_description
1 polymer ?
#
loop_
_entity_poly.entity_id
_entity_poly.type
_entity_poly.pdbx_seq_one_letter_code
_entity_poly.pdbx_strand_id
1 'polypeptide(L)'
;MSRLTISMPDQMNDWVEAQVSAGRYGNVSEYFRDLVRRDQERRDTAINELRVMLERAEASGVSKRSLSEILDAAREEARQKGLLDGEN
;
A
#
# COMPACT_ATOMS: atom_id res chain seq x y z
N MET A 1 1.37 23.34 -20.10
CA MET A 1 2.25 22.25 -19.65
C MET A 1 3.38 22.84 -18.83
N SER A 2 3.64 22.31 -17.63
CA SER A 2 4.78 22.71 -16.80
C SER A 2 6.01 21.87 -17.19
N ARG A 3 7.19 22.48 -17.25
CA ARG A 3 8.47 21.79 -17.52
C ARG A 3 9.20 21.57 -16.20
N LEU A 4 9.61 20.34 -15.95
CA LEU A 4 10.45 19.97 -14.81
C LEU A 4 11.79 19.46 -15.35
N THR A 5 12.89 19.98 -14.80
CA THR A 5 14.23 19.44 -15.02
C THR A 5 14.62 18.66 -13.78
N ILE A 6 15.00 17.39 -13.95
CA ILE A 6 15.32 16.47 -12.86
C ILE A 6 16.74 15.96 -13.10
N SER A 7 17.58 16.03 -12.07
CA SER A 7 18.89 15.38 -12.06
C SER A 7 18.78 14.06 -11.30
N MET A 8 19.43 13.02 -11.80
CA MET A 8 19.37 11.68 -11.23
C MET A 8 20.69 10.95 -11.47
N PRO A 9 21.03 9.95 -10.64
CA PRO A 9 22.22 9.13 -10.86
C PRO A 9 22.15 8.36 -12.18
N ASP A 10 23.31 8.10 -12.78
CA ASP A 10 23.42 7.43 -14.09
C ASP A 10 22.66 6.10 -14.12
N GLN A 11 22.80 5.28 -13.07
CA GLN A 11 22.08 4.00 -12.95
C GLN A 11 20.55 4.16 -13.06
N MET A 12 20.00 5.25 -12.52
CA MET A 12 18.57 5.51 -12.59
C MET A 12 18.18 5.98 -13.99
N ASN A 13 19.04 6.76 -14.65
CA ASN A 13 18.83 7.17 -16.05
C ASN A 13 18.84 5.95 -16.98
N ASP A 14 19.82 5.06 -16.86
CA ASP A 14 19.94 3.83 -17.66
C ASP A 14 18.69 2.96 -17.54
N TRP A 15 18.16 2.84 -16.31
CA TRP A 15 16.95 2.10 -16.06
C TRP A 15 15.74 2.72 -16.78
N VAL A 16 15.62 4.05 -16.80
CA VAL A 16 14.54 4.78 -17.48
C VAL A 16 14.66 4.63 -18.99
N GLU A 17 15.87 4.78 -19.53
CA GLU A 17 16.14 4.59 -20.95
C GLU A 17 15.83 3.16 -21.41
N ALA A 18 16.08 2.15 -20.58
CA ALA A 18 15.69 0.77 -20.85
C ALA A 18 14.17 0.59 -20.95
N GLN A 19 13.37 1.33 -20.18
CA GLN A 19 11.90 1.29 -20.30
C GLN A 19 11.41 1.83 -21.64
N VAL A 20 12.03 2.91 -22.11
CA VAL A 20 11.73 3.54 -23.40
C VAL A 20 12.18 2.62 -24.53
N SER A 21 13.40 2.08 -24.45
CA SER A 21 13.98 1.19 -25.45
C SER A 21 13.23 -0.13 -25.61
N ALA A 22 12.60 -0.61 -24.52
CA ALA A 22 11.71 -1.77 -24.56
C ALA A 22 10.38 -1.50 -25.29
N GLY A 23 10.17 -0.29 -25.83
CA GLY A 23 8.96 0.10 -26.57
C GLY A 23 7.73 0.31 -25.70
N ARG A 24 7.86 0.24 -24.36
CA ARG A 24 6.75 0.49 -23.43
C ARG A 24 6.33 1.96 -23.36
N TYR A 25 7.25 2.87 -23.69
CA TYR A 25 7.03 4.31 -23.67
C TYR A 25 7.75 4.93 -24.88
N GLY A 26 7.16 5.95 -25.50
CA GLY A 26 7.74 6.64 -26.65
C GLY A 26 8.85 7.63 -26.27
N ASN A 27 8.91 8.06 -25.01
CA ASN A 27 10.01 8.89 -24.48
C ASN A 27 10.04 8.88 -22.95
N VAL A 28 11.12 9.44 -22.40
CA VAL A 28 11.34 9.59 -20.95
C VAL A 28 10.22 10.39 -20.29
N SER A 29 9.73 11.47 -20.90
CA SER A 29 8.66 12.28 -20.29
C SER A 29 7.34 11.52 -20.17
N GLU A 30 7.03 10.63 -21.11
CA GLU A 30 5.87 9.75 -21.04
C GLU A 30 6.00 8.76 -19.88
N TYR A 31 7.17 8.15 -19.74
CA TYR A 31 7.48 7.27 -18.62
C TYR A 31 7.27 7.95 -17.26
N PHE A 32 7.79 9.18 -17.10
CA PHE A 32 7.63 9.93 -15.86
C PHE A 32 6.18 10.33 -15.57
N ARG A 33 5.40 10.71 -16.59
CA ARG A 33 3.96 11.01 -16.40
C ARG A 33 3.20 9.78 -15.93
N ASP A 34 3.49 8.62 -16.51
CA ASP A 34 2.89 7.36 -16.10
C ASP A 34 3.29 6.98 -14.66
N LEU A 35 4.57 7.15 -14.30
CA LEU A 35 5.02 6.96 -12.92
C LEU A 35 4.26 7.84 -11.92
N VAL A 36 4.10 9.12 -12.22
CA VAL A 36 3.38 10.06 -11.33
C VAL A 36 1.91 9.65 -11.22
N ARG A 37 1.28 9.21 -12.31
CA ARG A 37 -0.10 8.70 -12.28
C ARG A 37 -0.22 7.45 -11.41
N ARG A 38 0.68 6.47 -11.55
CA ARG A 38 0.71 5.27 -10.71
C ARG A 38 1.00 5.57 -9.24
N ASP A 39 1.80 6.59 -8.95
CA ASP A 39 2.02 7.05 -7.57
C ASP A 39 0.74 7.64 -6.98
N GLN A 40 0.03 8.49 -7.72
CA GLN A 40 -1.27 9.03 -7.31
C GLN A 40 -2.29 7.90 -7.09
N GLU A 41 -2.45 7.00 -8.07
CA GLU A 41 -3.40 5.88 -7.99
C GLU A 41 -3.11 4.98 -6.77
N ARG A 42 -1.84 4.67 -6.48
CA ARG A 42 -1.48 3.88 -5.29
C ARG A 42 -1.83 4.59 -3.99
N ARG A 43 -1.57 5.90 -3.89
CA ARG A 43 -1.90 6.69 -2.70
C ARG A 43 -3.42 6.79 -2.51
N ASP A 44 -4.15 7.06 -3.59
CA ASP A 44 -5.61 7.16 -3.56
C ASP A 44 -6.25 5.82 -3.21
N THR A 45 -5.73 4.72 -3.74
CA THR A 45 -6.19 3.36 -3.40
C THR A 45 -5.98 3.09 -1.91
N ALA A 46 -4.78 3.32 -1.37
CA ALA A 46 -4.49 3.09 0.04
C ALA A 46 -5.38 3.95 0.97
N ILE A 47 -5.60 5.22 0.60
CA ILE A 47 -6.49 6.13 1.35
C ILE A 47 -7.94 5.65 1.30
N ASN A 48 -8.42 5.22 0.13
CA ASN A 48 -9.79 4.74 -0.03
C ASN A 48 -10.01 3.42 0.71
N GLU A 49 -9.05 2.49 0.68
CA GLU A 49 -9.10 1.26 1.48
C GLU A 49 -9.20 1.56 2.98
N LEU A 50 -8.38 2.50 3.47
CA LEU A 50 -8.45 2.94 4.87
C LEU A 50 -9.81 3.55 5.21
N ARG A 51 -10.34 4.42 4.35
CA ARG A 51 -11.68 5.02 4.55
C ARG A 51 -12.77 3.97 4.62
N VAL A 52 -12.76 2.97 3.73
CA VAL A 52 -13.74 1.88 3.75
C VAL A 52 -13.62 1.05 5.03
N MET A 53 -12.40 0.78 5.51
CA MET A 53 -12.19 0.09 6.79
C MET A 53 -12.75 0.89 7.98
N LEU A 54 -12.51 2.20 8.00
CA LEU A 54 -13.03 3.08 9.04
C LEU A 54 -14.56 3.19 9.01
N GLU A 55 -15.16 3.36 7.84
CA GLU A 55 -16.62 3.41 7.68
C GLU A 55 -17.28 2.13 8.18
N ARG A 56 -16.71 0.96 7.85
CA ARG A 56 -17.17 -0.33 8.36
C ARG A 56 -17.04 -0.42 9.89
N ALA A 57 -15.94 0.06 10.45
CA ALA A 57 -15.71 0.07 11.89
C ALA A 57 -16.71 0.99 12.61
N GLU A 58 -16.94 2.19 12.08
CA GLU A 58 -17.94 3.13 12.61
C GLU A 58 -19.35 2.54 12.56
N ALA A 59 -19.73 1.93 11.42
CA ALA A 59 -21.03 1.27 11.26
C ALA A 59 -21.22 0.06 12.19
N SER A 60 -20.13 -0.61 12.59
CA SER A 60 -20.18 -1.73 13.54
C SER A 60 -20.46 -1.30 14.99
N GLY A 61 -20.38 0.01 15.26
CA GLY A 61 -20.62 0.60 16.57
C GLY A 61 -19.47 0.36 17.56
N VAL A 62 -19.63 0.91 18.77
CA VAL A 62 -18.60 0.82 19.81
C VAL A 62 -18.66 -0.54 20.50
N SER A 63 -17.55 -1.26 20.47
CA SER A 63 -17.40 -2.50 21.22
C SER A 63 -17.50 -2.25 22.73
N LYS A 64 -18.26 -3.10 23.41
CA LYS A 64 -18.34 -3.13 24.89
C LYS A 64 -17.24 -3.97 25.53
N ARG A 65 -16.42 -4.66 24.73
CA ARG A 65 -15.35 -5.53 25.24
C ARG A 65 -14.23 -4.69 25.84
N SER A 66 -13.81 -5.09 27.01
CA SER A 66 -12.57 -4.65 27.65
C SER A 66 -11.35 -5.19 26.89
N LEU A 67 -10.18 -4.58 27.13
CA LEU A 67 -8.92 -5.01 26.52
C LEU A 67 -8.59 -6.48 26.85
N SER A 68 -8.85 -6.93 28.08
CA SER A 68 -8.63 -8.33 28.49
C SER A 68 -9.50 -9.30 27.71
N GLU A 69 -10.78 -8.98 27.52
CA GLU A 69 -11.70 -9.83 26.74
C GLU A 69 -11.29 -9.90 25.26
N ILE A 70 -10.74 -8.82 24.70
CA ILE A 70 -10.20 -8.81 23.33
C ILE A 70 -8.96 -9.71 23.23
N LEU A 71 -8.03 -9.61 24.19
CA LEU A 71 -6.81 -10.41 24.21
C LEU A 71 -7.10 -11.91 24.41
N ASP A 72 -8.05 -12.24 25.28
CA ASP A 72 -8.42 -13.64 25.52
C ASP A 72 -9.12 -14.24 24.29
N ALA A 73 -10.00 -13.48 23.63
CA ALA A 73 -10.58 -13.89 22.36
C ALA A 73 -9.53 -14.11 21.27
N ALA A 74 -8.53 -13.21 21.17
CA ALA A 74 -7.45 -13.32 20.20
C ALA A 74 -6.54 -14.54 20.47
N ARG A 75 -6.24 -14.84 21.74
CA ARG A 75 -5.48 -16.04 22.13
C ARG A 75 -6.22 -17.32 21.79
N GLU A 76 -7.53 -17.35 22.03
CA GLU A 76 -8.35 -18.51 21.71
C GLU A 76 -8.42 -18.74 20.19
N GLU A 77 -8.59 -17.68 19.40
CA GLU A 77 -8.53 -17.75 17.94
C GLU A 77 -7.17 -18.24 17.44
N ALA A 78 -6.07 -17.76 18.04
CA ALA A 78 -4.72 -18.18 17.68
C ALA A 78 -4.47 -19.66 18.02
N ARG A 79 -4.97 -20.16 19.16
CA ARG A 79 -4.95 -21.60 19.50
C ARG A 79 -5.73 -22.45 18.50
N GLN A 80 -6.93 -22.00 18.10
CA GLN A 80 -7.73 -22.71 17.09
C GLN A 80 -7.03 -22.77 15.72
N LYS A 81 -6.24 -21.75 15.39
CA LYS A 81 -5.43 -21.70 14.17
C LYS A 81 -4.08 -22.42 14.30
N GLY A 82 -3.76 -23.00 15.45
CA GLY A 82 -2.48 -23.68 15.71
C GLY A 82 -1.26 -22.74 15.73
N LEU A 83 -1.48 -21.45 15.99
CA LEU A 83 -0.42 -20.43 16.05
C LEU A 83 0.17 -20.28 17.46
N LEU A 84 -0.49 -20.86 18.45
CA LEU A 84 -0.02 -20.96 19.83
C LEU A 84 0.03 -22.45 20.19
N ASP A 85 1.19 -23.06 20.00
CA ASP A 85 1.49 -24.35 20.62
C ASP A 85 1.57 -24.13 22.13
N GLY A 86 0.93 -25.01 22.89
CA GLY A 86 0.91 -24.94 24.35
C GLY A 86 2.33 -24.95 24.91
N GLU A 87 2.75 -23.83 25.49
CA GLU A 87 3.84 -23.86 26.45
C GLU A 87 3.38 -24.72 27.65
N ASN A 88 4.18 -25.75 27.93
CA ASN A 88 4.12 -26.60 29.13
C ASN A 88 4.02 -25.78 30.41
#